data_AF-A0A3E1BEL2-F1
#
_entry.id   AF-A0A3E1BEL2-F1
#
_cell.length_a   1.000
_cell.length_b   1.000
_cell.length_c   1.000
_cell.angle_alpha   90.00
_cell.angle_beta   90.00
_cell.angle_gamma   90.00
#
_symmetry.space_group_name_H-M   'P 1'
#
loop_
_entity.id
_entity.type
_entity.pdbx_description
1 polymer ?
#
loop_
_entity_poly.entity_id
_entity_poly.type
_entity_poly.pdbx_seq_one_letter_code
_entity_poly.pdbx_strand_id
1 'polypeptide(L)'
;MNMIANLQTDITPDGPDYDIVRRVIELITEDYRDQPSLEAIAARLNQSPTQLQKTFTRWAGLSPKGFLQAVTLDHAKRLLRKEDMPLLETSIEVGLSGPSRLHDLFVTHEAMSPGEWKAKGGGLTIRYGFHICPFGIALIMVTNRGLAGLAFSDSGDEKACLEDMTCRWPNAQYVEDLQATVPYAARIFEPGKWSSEQPLRVVLIGTDFQVSVWQSLMKIPFGKAVTYSDIAKDIGRPTAQRAVGAAVGANPISFVVPCHRAVGKNGALTGYHWGLTRKRAMLGWESAHA
;
A
#
# COMPACT_ATOMS: atom_id res chain seq x y z
N MET A 1 38.96 -1.26 18.17
CA MET A 1 38.71 -2.66 17.81
C MET A 1 37.30 -2.74 17.26
N ASN A 2 37.14 -2.68 15.93
CA ASN A 2 35.82 -2.69 15.30
C ASN A 2 35.20 -4.08 15.42
N MET A 3 34.15 -4.19 16.22
CA MET A 3 33.33 -5.39 16.33
C MET A 3 32.38 -5.43 15.13
N ILE A 4 32.85 -6.00 14.02
CA ILE A 4 31.99 -6.36 12.90
C ILE A 4 31.30 -7.67 13.30
N ALA A 5 29.97 -7.63 13.41
CA ALA A 5 29.17 -8.82 13.65
C ALA A 5 29.13 -9.67 12.36
N ASN A 6 29.89 -10.77 12.35
CA ASN A 6 29.80 -11.76 11.28
C ASN A 6 28.51 -12.56 11.43
N LEU A 7 27.69 -12.58 10.38
CA LEU A 7 26.55 -13.49 10.28
C LEU A 7 27.07 -14.93 10.27
N GLN A 8 26.42 -15.83 11.04
CA GLN A 8 26.78 -17.27 11.11
C GLN A 8 26.56 -18.03 9.80
N THR A 9 25.82 -17.43 8.87
CA THR A 9 25.62 -17.91 7.50
C THR A 9 25.76 -16.72 6.58
N ASP A 10 26.71 -16.81 5.64
CA ASP A 10 26.83 -15.87 4.55
C ASP A 10 25.62 -16.06 3.62
N ILE A 11 24.70 -15.09 3.67
CA ILE A 11 23.52 -15.04 2.80
C ILE A 11 23.77 -14.15 1.58
N THR A 12 25.01 -13.66 1.41
CA THR A 12 25.44 -12.95 0.22
C THR A 12 25.38 -13.95 -0.93
N PRO A 13 24.54 -13.74 -1.94
CA PRO A 13 24.48 -14.58 -3.13
C PRO A 13 25.87 -14.71 -3.76
N ASP A 14 26.28 -15.94 -4.06
CA ASP A 14 27.57 -16.24 -4.69
C ASP A 14 27.73 -15.48 -6.02
N GLY A 15 28.81 -14.68 -6.14
CA GLY A 15 29.20 -13.98 -7.37
C GLY A 15 29.32 -12.46 -7.25
N PRO A 16 29.75 -11.76 -8.33
CA PRO A 16 29.95 -10.31 -8.34
C PRO A 16 28.64 -9.50 -8.27
N ASP A 17 27.49 -10.17 -8.22
CA ASP A 17 26.17 -9.55 -8.34
C ASP A 17 25.85 -8.60 -7.18
N TYR A 18 26.23 -8.93 -5.95
CA TYR A 18 26.04 -8.04 -4.80
C TYR A 18 26.78 -6.72 -4.99
N ASP A 19 28.06 -6.80 -5.38
CA ASP A 19 28.88 -5.62 -5.62
C ASP A 19 28.36 -4.79 -6.79
N ILE A 20 27.86 -5.43 -7.84
CA ILE A 20 27.22 -4.75 -8.97
C ILE A 20 25.97 -4.01 -8.48
N VAL A 21 25.07 -4.67 -7.76
CA VAL A 21 23.82 -4.07 -7.27
C VAL A 21 24.10 -2.94 -6.28
N ARG A 22 25.03 -3.12 -5.34
CA ARG A 22 25.47 -2.08 -4.40
C ARG A 22 25.93 -0.83 -5.14
N ARG A 23 26.83 -0.98 -6.14
CA ARG A 23 27.32 0.15 -6.92
C ARG A 23 26.25 0.82 -7.76
N VAL A 24 25.27 0.07 -8.29
CA VAL A 24 24.11 0.67 -8.98
C VAL A 24 23.28 1.50 -8.01
N ILE A 25 23.02 0.99 -6.79
CA ILE A 25 22.28 1.72 -5.76
C ILE A 25 23.03 2.99 -5.36
N GLU A 26 24.34 2.89 -5.13
CA GLU A 26 25.21 4.04 -4.83
C GLU A 26 25.13 5.09 -5.94
N LEU A 27 25.37 4.70 -7.19
CA LEU A 27 25.28 5.60 -8.36
C LEU A 27 23.91 6.26 -8.49
N ILE A 28 22.82 5.51 -8.33
CA ILE A 28 21.49 6.08 -8.43
C ILE A 28 21.21 7.01 -7.25
N THR A 29 21.69 6.71 -6.05
CA THR A 29 21.42 7.51 -4.85
C THR A 29 22.23 8.81 -4.84
N GLU A 30 23.47 8.78 -5.33
CA GLU A 30 24.34 9.95 -5.42
C GLU A 30 23.98 10.83 -6.63
N ASP A 31 23.69 10.22 -7.77
CA ASP A 31 23.52 10.94 -9.04
C ASP A 31 22.07 11.00 -9.52
N TYR A 32 21.07 10.77 -8.66
CA TYR A 32 19.66 10.77 -9.07
C TYR A 32 19.25 12.05 -9.82
N ARG A 33 19.85 13.19 -9.47
CA ARG A 33 19.57 14.50 -10.10
C ARG A 33 19.89 14.53 -11.59
N ASP A 34 20.89 13.76 -12.02
CA ASP A 34 21.28 13.68 -13.43
C ASP A 34 20.35 12.76 -14.24
N GLN A 35 19.41 12.09 -13.58
CA GLN A 35 18.48 11.11 -14.15
C GLN A 35 19.21 10.10 -15.08
N PRO A 36 20.24 9.39 -14.57
CA PRO A 36 21.11 8.58 -15.41
C PRO A 36 20.34 7.44 -16.10
N SER A 37 20.61 7.23 -17.38
CA SER A 37 20.01 6.12 -18.13
C SER A 37 20.63 4.79 -17.74
N LEU A 38 19.94 3.68 -18.05
CA LEU A 38 20.47 2.34 -17.83
C LEU A 38 21.82 2.14 -18.54
N GLU A 39 21.95 2.67 -19.76
CA GLU A 39 23.15 2.61 -20.57
C GLU A 39 24.30 3.37 -19.91
N ALA A 40 24.03 4.55 -19.35
CA ALA A 40 25.04 5.33 -18.63
C ALA A 40 25.53 4.60 -17.37
N ILE A 41 24.61 4.02 -16.58
CA ILE A 41 24.96 3.24 -15.39
C ILE A 41 25.77 1.99 -15.79
N ALA A 42 25.33 1.29 -16.84
CA ALA A 42 26.01 0.10 -17.34
C ALA A 42 27.43 0.40 -17.85
N ALA A 43 27.60 1.51 -18.58
CA ALA A 43 28.91 1.96 -19.05
C ALA A 43 29.86 2.26 -17.88
N ARG A 44 29.40 2.95 -16.82
CA ARG A 44 30.23 3.23 -15.63
C ARG A 44 30.67 1.97 -14.87
N LEU A 45 29.87 0.91 -14.94
CA LEU A 45 30.15 -0.36 -14.27
C LEU A 45 30.84 -1.39 -15.18
N ASN A 46 31.15 -1.04 -16.42
CA ASN A 46 31.65 -1.96 -17.46
C ASN A 46 30.75 -3.21 -17.60
N GLN A 47 29.43 -3.02 -17.55
CA GLN A 47 28.42 -4.06 -17.68
C GLN A 47 27.61 -3.89 -18.96
N SER A 48 26.99 -4.97 -19.43
CA SER A 48 25.97 -4.86 -20.47
C SER A 48 24.67 -4.31 -19.86
N PRO A 49 23.95 -3.38 -20.52
CA PRO A 49 22.67 -2.86 -20.02
C PRO A 49 21.65 -3.96 -19.73
N THR A 50 21.56 -4.95 -20.61
CA THR A 50 20.64 -6.09 -20.47
C THR A 50 20.99 -6.96 -19.27
N GLN A 51 22.28 -7.25 -19.06
CA GLN A 51 22.74 -8.04 -17.93
C GLN A 51 22.53 -7.29 -16.62
N LEU A 52 22.89 -6.00 -16.59
CA LEU A 52 22.69 -5.12 -15.45
C LEU A 52 21.21 -5.07 -15.03
N GLN A 53 20.30 -4.88 -16.00
CA GLN A 53 18.87 -4.84 -15.72
C GLN A 53 18.35 -6.17 -15.15
N LYS A 54 18.77 -7.31 -15.71
CA LYS A 54 18.38 -8.63 -15.19
C LYS A 54 18.92 -8.87 -13.78
N THR A 55 20.22 -8.63 -13.56
CA THR A 55 20.86 -8.80 -12.25
C THR A 55 20.21 -7.90 -11.20
N PHE A 56 20.04 -6.62 -11.50
CA PHE A 56 19.42 -5.66 -10.60
C PHE A 56 17.95 -5.98 -10.31
N THR A 57 17.15 -6.32 -11.33
CA THR A 57 15.73 -6.65 -11.14
C THR A 57 15.56 -7.92 -10.30
N ARG A 58 16.38 -8.95 -10.55
CA ARG A 58 16.36 -10.19 -9.77
C ARG A 58 16.68 -9.95 -8.29
N TRP A 59 17.58 -9.00 -8.00
CA TRP A 59 18.04 -8.68 -6.65
C TRP A 59 17.15 -7.67 -5.91
N ALA A 60 16.86 -6.52 -6.53
CA ALA A 60 16.09 -5.44 -5.92
C ALA A 60 14.56 -5.65 -6.03
N GLY A 61 14.12 -6.54 -6.93
CA GLY A 61 12.70 -6.76 -7.24
C GLY A 61 12.07 -5.70 -8.13
N LEU A 62 12.86 -4.74 -8.63
CA LEU A 62 12.44 -3.67 -9.54
C LEU A 62 13.59 -3.28 -10.47
N SER A 63 13.28 -2.66 -11.60
CA SER A 63 14.30 -2.25 -12.58
C SER A 63 15.13 -1.05 -12.08
N PRO A 64 16.37 -0.83 -12.58
CA PRO A 64 17.16 0.34 -12.23
C PRO A 64 16.41 1.67 -12.45
N LYS A 65 15.63 1.75 -13.53
CA LYS A 65 14.76 2.91 -13.82
C LYS A 65 13.66 3.08 -12.76
N GLY A 66 13.02 1.98 -12.35
CA GLY A 66 12.04 2.02 -11.27
C GLY A 66 12.66 2.45 -9.93
N PHE A 67 13.92 2.08 -9.68
CA PHE A 67 14.62 2.47 -8.46
C PHE A 67 14.96 3.95 -8.47
N LEU A 68 15.48 4.46 -9.60
CA LEU A 68 15.72 5.89 -9.80
C LEU A 68 14.43 6.70 -9.63
N GLN A 69 13.31 6.23 -10.18
CA GLN A 69 12.01 6.85 -10.00
C GLN A 69 11.56 6.89 -8.54
N ALA A 70 11.75 5.79 -7.80
CA ALA A 70 11.42 5.73 -6.37
C ALA A 70 12.28 6.67 -5.52
N VAL A 71 13.60 6.71 -5.76
CA VAL A 71 14.53 7.64 -5.08
C VAL A 71 14.14 9.09 -5.40
N THR A 72 13.92 9.40 -6.67
CA THR A 72 13.50 10.75 -7.11
C THR A 72 12.21 11.18 -6.43
N LEU A 73 11.23 10.28 -6.33
CA LEU A 73 9.95 10.53 -5.67
C LEU A 73 10.11 10.77 -4.17
N ASP A 74 10.93 9.97 -3.47
CA ASP A 74 11.19 10.15 -2.03
C ASP A 74 11.82 11.51 -1.73
N HIS A 75 12.81 11.92 -2.54
CA HIS A 75 13.40 13.26 -2.43
C HIS A 75 12.39 14.36 -2.73
N ALA A 76 11.55 14.21 -3.77
CA ALA A 76 10.52 15.19 -4.09
C ALA A 76 9.51 15.34 -2.94
N LYS A 77 9.06 14.23 -2.37
CA LYS A 77 8.18 14.19 -1.19
C LYS A 77 8.80 14.91 0.01
N ARG A 78 10.11 14.74 0.23
CA ARG A 78 10.85 15.43 1.30
C ARG A 78 10.87 16.94 1.09
N LEU A 79 11.19 17.41 -0.12
CA LEU A 79 11.24 18.84 -0.47
C LEU A 79 9.85 19.49 -0.35
N LEU A 80 8.82 18.83 -0.86
CA LEU A 80 7.43 19.31 -0.77
C LEU A 80 6.93 19.40 0.68
N ARG A 81 7.37 18.49 1.56
CA ARG A 81 6.86 18.40 2.94
C ARG A 81 7.68 19.17 3.98
N LYS A 82 9.01 19.08 3.92
CA LYS A 82 9.90 19.68 4.94
C LYS A 82 10.26 21.12 4.61
N GLU A 83 10.36 21.44 3.34
CA GLU A 83 10.89 22.72 2.86
C GLU A 83 9.79 23.57 2.19
N ASP A 84 8.55 23.09 2.20
CA ASP A 84 7.34 23.69 1.58
C ASP A 84 7.53 24.17 0.13
N MET A 85 8.49 23.55 -0.58
CA MET A 85 8.94 24.01 -1.88
C MET A 85 7.80 24.01 -2.91
N PRO A 86 7.72 25.02 -3.80
CA PRO A 86 6.80 25.03 -4.94
C PRO A 86 7.01 23.84 -5.88
N LEU A 87 5.96 23.42 -6.60
CA LEU A 87 6.01 22.26 -7.52
C LEU A 87 7.05 22.42 -8.64
N LEU A 88 7.18 23.62 -9.19
CA LEU A 88 8.15 23.93 -10.24
C LEU A 88 9.58 23.77 -9.72
N GLU A 89 9.89 24.42 -8.60
CA GLU A 89 11.21 24.33 -7.96
C GLU A 89 11.54 22.89 -7.55
N THR A 90 10.58 22.17 -6.96
CA THR A 90 10.75 20.75 -6.61
C THR A 90 11.10 19.92 -7.83
N SER A 91 10.40 20.13 -8.96
CA SER A 91 10.66 19.36 -10.17
C SER A 91 12.08 19.58 -10.71
N ILE A 92 12.58 20.81 -10.64
CA ILE A 92 13.94 21.14 -11.07
C ILE A 92 14.97 20.57 -10.09
N GLU A 93 14.74 20.71 -8.79
CA GLU A 93 15.66 20.25 -7.73
C GLU A 93 15.87 18.73 -7.72
N VAL A 94 14.86 17.96 -8.13
CA VAL A 94 14.95 16.50 -8.26
C VAL A 94 15.35 16.03 -9.66
N GLY A 95 15.78 16.94 -10.54
CA GLY A 95 16.33 16.61 -11.86
C GLY A 95 15.30 16.33 -12.95
N LEU A 96 14.04 16.69 -12.75
CA LEU A 96 12.98 16.50 -13.74
C LEU A 96 12.86 17.72 -14.66
N SER A 97 12.43 17.49 -15.90
CA SER A 97 12.25 18.53 -16.92
C SER A 97 11.09 19.50 -16.65
N GLY A 98 10.32 19.29 -15.58
CA GLY A 98 9.24 20.19 -15.16
C GLY A 98 8.11 19.51 -14.38
N PRO A 99 7.09 20.29 -13.98
CA PRO A 99 5.99 19.83 -13.11
C PRO A 99 5.20 18.65 -13.67
N SER A 100 5.02 18.58 -14.99
CA SER A 100 4.30 17.47 -15.64
C SER A 100 4.99 16.13 -15.40
N ARG A 101 6.32 16.11 -15.37
CA ARG A 101 7.07 14.87 -15.15
C ARG A 101 7.04 14.44 -13.70
N LEU A 102 7.05 15.40 -12.79
CA LEU A 102 6.81 15.17 -11.37
C LEU A 102 5.39 14.64 -11.15
N HIS A 103 4.41 15.19 -11.85
CA HIS A 103 3.04 14.71 -11.82
C HIS A 103 2.91 13.25 -12.32
N ASP A 104 3.48 12.92 -13.47
CA ASP A 104 3.50 11.54 -13.99
C ASP A 104 4.13 10.58 -12.98
N LEU A 105 5.22 11.00 -12.34
CA LEU A 105 5.94 10.20 -11.35
C LEU A 105 5.05 9.88 -10.13
N PHE A 106 4.36 10.89 -9.62
CA PHE A 106 3.40 10.78 -8.52
C PHE A 106 2.17 9.95 -8.90
N VAL A 107 1.60 10.13 -10.09
CA VAL A 107 0.47 9.30 -10.55
C VAL A 107 0.88 7.84 -10.72
N THR A 108 2.09 7.58 -11.23
CA THR A 108 2.59 6.22 -11.46
C THR A 108 2.85 5.46 -10.16
N HIS A 109 3.34 6.14 -9.12
CA HIS A 109 3.77 5.49 -7.86
C HIS A 109 2.80 5.70 -6.69
N GLU A 110 2.07 6.82 -6.64
CA GLU A 110 1.17 7.18 -5.53
C GLU A 110 -0.31 7.20 -5.93
N ALA A 111 -0.64 6.99 -7.21
CA ALA A 111 -1.99 7.10 -7.77
C ALA A 111 -2.71 8.45 -7.52
N MET A 112 -1.95 9.50 -7.21
CA MET A 112 -2.45 10.85 -6.96
C MET A 112 -1.44 11.90 -7.46
N SER A 113 -1.88 13.13 -7.65
CA SER A 113 -1.01 14.24 -8.04
C SER A 113 -0.13 14.71 -6.87
N PRO A 114 1.01 15.38 -7.14
CA PRO A 114 1.89 15.92 -6.11
C PRO A 114 1.20 16.92 -5.17
N GLY A 115 0.21 17.68 -5.68
CA GLY A 115 -0.57 18.64 -4.90
C GLY A 115 -1.52 17.94 -3.92
N GLU A 116 -2.23 16.91 -4.38
CA GLU A 116 -3.10 16.09 -3.54
C GLU A 116 -2.31 15.36 -2.45
N TRP A 117 -1.10 14.91 -2.80
CA TRP A 117 -0.16 14.29 -1.87
C TRP A 117 0.38 15.28 -0.84
N LYS A 118 0.87 16.46 -1.28
CA LYS A 118 1.37 17.54 -0.40
C LYS A 118 0.30 17.99 0.61
N ALA A 119 -0.96 18.02 0.19
CA ALA A 119 -2.06 18.45 1.01
C ALA A 119 -2.54 17.40 2.05
N LYS A 120 -2.01 16.17 2.05
CA LYS A 120 -2.50 15.03 2.88
C LYS A 120 -4.03 14.86 2.83
N GLY A 121 -4.64 15.07 1.67
CA GLY A 121 -6.11 15.08 1.51
C GLY A 121 -6.77 16.45 1.55
N GLY A 122 -6.02 17.56 1.59
CA GLY A 122 -6.60 18.88 1.35
C GLY A 122 -7.24 18.95 -0.04
N GLY A 123 -8.56 19.14 -0.08
CA GLY A 123 -9.39 19.04 -1.29
C GLY A 123 -10.11 17.69 -1.47
N LEU A 124 -9.85 16.69 -0.62
CA LEU A 124 -10.57 15.43 -0.60
C LEU A 124 -11.77 15.53 0.34
N THR A 125 -12.98 15.45 -0.21
CA THR A 125 -14.21 15.28 0.58
C THR A 125 -14.50 13.80 0.75
N ILE A 126 -14.53 13.33 1.99
CA ILE A 126 -14.93 11.99 2.39
C ILE A 126 -16.31 12.07 3.02
N ARG A 127 -17.30 11.45 2.37
CA ARG A 127 -18.65 11.28 2.91
C ARG A 127 -18.69 10.00 3.73
N TYR A 128 -19.28 10.02 4.91
CA TYR A 128 -19.35 8.85 5.77
C TYR A 128 -20.73 8.62 6.37
N GLY A 129 -20.99 7.39 6.80
CA GLY A 129 -22.21 7.01 7.51
C GLY A 129 -22.06 5.65 8.20
N PHE A 130 -22.81 5.46 9.28
CA PHE A 130 -22.87 4.21 10.04
C PHE A 130 -24.08 3.38 9.63
N HIS A 131 -23.87 2.08 9.41
CA HIS A 131 -24.88 1.14 8.91
C HIS A 131 -24.90 -0.12 9.76
N ILE A 132 -26.09 -0.60 10.12
CA ILE A 132 -26.22 -1.91 10.76
C ILE A 132 -25.90 -2.99 9.73
N CYS A 133 -25.10 -3.98 10.11
CA CYS A 133 -24.72 -5.10 9.27
C CYS A 133 -24.63 -6.40 10.07
N PRO A 134 -24.44 -7.57 9.42
CA PRO A 134 -24.31 -8.86 10.11
C PRO A 134 -23.17 -8.94 11.13
N PHE A 135 -22.24 -7.98 11.13
CA PHE A 135 -21.03 -7.96 11.97
C PHE A 135 -21.00 -6.78 12.94
N GLY A 136 -22.17 -6.20 13.27
CA GLY A 136 -22.30 -5.04 14.15
C GLY A 136 -22.57 -3.76 13.35
N ILE A 137 -21.95 -2.65 13.75
CA ILE A 137 -22.10 -1.37 13.05
C ILE A 137 -20.92 -1.18 12.11
N ALA A 138 -21.20 -0.94 10.83
CA ALA A 138 -20.21 -0.66 9.81
C ALA A 138 -20.13 0.84 9.53
N LEU A 139 -18.94 1.42 9.67
CA LEU A 139 -18.63 2.75 9.17
C LEU A 139 -18.21 2.65 7.71
N ILE A 140 -18.94 3.32 6.83
CA ILE A 140 -18.65 3.40 5.40
C ILE A 140 -18.15 4.80 5.08
N MET A 141 -17.06 4.90 4.33
CA MET A 141 -16.45 6.16 3.91
C MET A 141 -16.23 6.15 2.40
N VAL A 142 -16.78 7.14 1.71
CA VAL A 142 -16.78 7.21 0.25
C VAL A 142 -16.25 8.55 -0.23
N THR A 143 -15.58 8.50 -1.38
CA THR A 143 -15.11 9.67 -2.14
C THR A 143 -15.84 9.71 -3.48
N ASN A 144 -15.66 10.78 -4.26
CA ASN A 144 -16.08 10.81 -5.66
C ASN A 144 -15.42 9.72 -6.53
N ARG A 145 -14.33 9.09 -6.05
CA ARG A 145 -13.62 8.01 -6.74
C ARG A 145 -14.10 6.60 -6.32
N GLY A 146 -14.88 6.46 -5.25
CA GLY A 146 -15.37 5.16 -4.75
C GLY A 146 -15.22 4.98 -3.25
N LEU A 147 -15.32 3.72 -2.79
CA LEU A 147 -15.18 3.33 -1.38
C LEU A 147 -13.73 3.55 -0.92
N ALA A 148 -13.54 4.38 0.09
CA ALA A 148 -12.23 4.72 0.65
C ALA A 148 -12.03 4.20 2.08
N GLY A 149 -13.11 3.80 2.76
CA GLY A 149 -13.04 3.22 4.10
C GLY A 149 -14.21 2.30 4.40
N LEU A 150 -13.92 1.19 5.09
CA LEU A 150 -14.89 0.30 5.69
C LEU A 150 -14.32 -0.22 7.01
N ALA A 151 -14.99 0.15 8.10
CA ALA A 151 -14.59 -0.14 9.47
C ALA A 151 -15.77 -0.67 10.27
N PHE A 152 -15.50 -1.23 11.45
CA PHE A 152 -16.55 -1.77 12.31
C PHE A 152 -16.43 -1.27 13.73
N SER A 153 -17.57 -1.04 14.38
CA SER A 153 -17.68 -0.75 15.80
C SER A 153 -18.78 -1.58 16.44
N ASP A 154 -18.69 -1.72 17.75
CA ASP A 154 -19.84 -2.11 18.57
C ASP A 154 -20.68 -0.86 18.86
N SER A 155 -21.91 -1.05 19.37
CA SER A 155 -22.78 0.07 19.70
C SER A 155 -22.19 0.88 20.86
N GLY A 156 -22.06 2.19 20.68
CA GLY A 156 -21.40 3.09 21.62
C GLY A 156 -19.94 3.43 21.28
N ASP A 157 -19.30 2.68 20.38
CA ASP A 157 -17.90 2.89 19.96
C ASP A 157 -17.76 3.59 18.60
N GLU A 158 -18.85 4.12 18.04
CA GLU A 158 -18.89 4.73 16.70
C GLU A 158 -17.92 5.90 16.59
N LYS A 159 -17.84 6.74 17.62
CA LYS A 159 -16.93 7.91 17.65
C LYS A 159 -15.46 7.48 17.59
N ALA A 160 -15.06 6.50 18.40
CA ALA A 160 -13.68 6.00 18.41
C ALA A 160 -13.31 5.34 17.07
N CYS A 161 -14.27 4.65 16.44
CA CYS A 161 -14.11 4.07 15.12
C CYS A 161 -13.88 5.15 14.04
N LEU A 162 -14.66 6.24 14.08
CA LEU A 162 -14.45 7.38 13.18
C LEU A 162 -13.09 8.05 13.43
N GLU A 163 -12.68 8.24 14.68
CA GLU A 163 -11.37 8.82 15.03
C GLU A 163 -10.20 7.96 14.52
N ASP A 164 -10.27 6.63 14.69
CA ASP A 164 -9.28 5.70 14.13
C ASP A 164 -9.21 5.82 12.60
N MET A 165 -10.36 5.89 11.93
CA MET A 165 -10.40 6.00 10.47
C MET A 165 -9.94 7.36 9.94
N THR A 166 -10.28 8.45 10.62
CA THR A 166 -9.97 9.82 10.18
C THR A 166 -8.50 10.19 10.36
N CYS A 167 -7.79 9.57 11.30
CA CYS A 167 -6.36 9.82 11.50
C CYS A 167 -5.50 9.49 10.27
N ARG A 168 -6.02 8.67 9.35
CA ARG A 168 -5.40 8.32 8.07
C ARG A 168 -5.35 9.50 7.11
N TRP A 169 -6.38 10.37 7.12
CA TRP A 169 -6.48 11.58 6.29
C TRP A 169 -6.86 12.79 7.14
N PRO A 170 -5.94 13.32 7.96
CA PRO A 170 -6.26 14.38 8.91
C PRO A 170 -6.65 15.71 8.23
N ASN A 171 -6.29 15.90 6.96
CA ASN A 171 -6.62 17.12 6.21
C ASN A 171 -7.79 16.94 5.23
N ALA A 172 -8.44 15.77 5.19
CA ALA A 172 -9.63 15.56 4.40
C ALA A 172 -10.85 16.22 5.07
N GLN A 173 -11.82 16.64 4.26
CA GLN A 173 -13.10 17.13 4.76
C GLN A 173 -14.04 15.93 4.98
N TYR A 174 -14.44 15.69 6.21
CA TYR A 174 -15.40 14.64 6.55
C TYR A 174 -16.81 15.20 6.65
N VAL A 175 -17.73 14.62 5.88
CA VAL A 175 -19.14 15.02 5.87
C VAL A 175 -19.98 13.78 6.18
N GLU A 176 -20.79 13.85 7.23
CA GLU A 176 -21.77 12.80 7.47
C GLU A 176 -22.86 12.87 6.40
N ASP A 177 -23.02 11.81 5.63
CA ASP A 177 -23.97 11.71 4.53
C ASP A 177 -24.41 10.25 4.36
N LEU A 178 -25.52 9.92 5.01
CA LEU A 178 -26.10 8.59 4.95
C LEU A 178 -26.60 8.27 3.53
N GLN A 179 -27.14 9.24 2.80
CA GLN A 179 -27.66 9.03 1.44
C GLN A 179 -26.56 8.60 0.47
N ALA A 180 -25.36 9.19 0.59
CA ALA A 180 -24.21 8.82 -0.21
C ALA A 180 -23.66 7.41 0.11
N THR A 181 -23.86 6.91 1.34
CA THR A 181 -23.25 5.66 1.81
C THR A 181 -24.20 4.45 1.79
N VAL A 182 -25.52 4.64 1.86
CA VAL A 182 -26.52 3.55 1.76
C VAL A 182 -26.32 2.65 0.52
N PRO A 183 -26.11 3.17 -0.69
CA PRO A 183 -25.91 2.32 -1.87
C PRO A 183 -24.67 1.42 -1.76
N TYR A 184 -23.62 1.89 -1.07
CA TYR A 184 -22.42 1.10 -0.81
C TYR A 184 -22.70 0.03 0.24
N ALA A 185 -23.37 0.36 1.35
CA ALA A 185 -23.75 -0.59 2.39
C ALA A 185 -24.52 -1.78 1.79
N ALA A 186 -25.52 -1.48 0.97
CA ALA A 186 -26.33 -2.46 0.28
C ALA A 186 -25.49 -3.39 -0.59
N ARG A 187 -24.57 -2.84 -1.41
CA ARG A 187 -23.70 -3.65 -2.28
C ARG A 187 -22.66 -4.47 -1.53
N ILE A 188 -22.28 -4.07 -0.32
CA ILE A 188 -21.29 -4.78 0.51
C ILE A 188 -21.96 -5.93 1.27
N PHE A 189 -23.14 -5.70 1.87
CA PHE A 189 -23.73 -6.61 2.85
C PHE A 189 -24.98 -7.36 2.36
N GLU A 190 -25.56 -7.01 1.21
CA GLU A 190 -26.68 -7.76 0.63
C GLU A 190 -26.16 -8.70 -0.48
N PRO A 191 -26.12 -10.03 -0.28
CA PRO A 191 -25.55 -10.96 -1.26
C PRO A 191 -26.20 -10.87 -2.64
N GLY A 192 -27.51 -10.60 -2.71
CA GLY A 192 -28.25 -10.46 -3.97
C GLY A 192 -27.87 -9.24 -4.82
N LYS A 193 -27.08 -8.31 -4.28
CA LYS A 193 -26.56 -7.13 -4.99
C LYS A 193 -25.10 -7.28 -5.44
N TRP A 194 -24.47 -8.42 -5.17
CA TRP A 194 -23.15 -8.70 -5.71
C TRP A 194 -23.24 -9.00 -7.21
N SER A 195 -22.53 -8.21 -8.02
CA SER A 195 -22.31 -8.48 -9.44
C SER A 195 -20.82 -8.39 -9.77
N SER A 196 -20.31 -9.38 -10.51
CA SER A 196 -18.95 -9.33 -11.08
C SER A 196 -18.86 -8.34 -12.25
N GLU A 197 -19.96 -8.08 -12.94
CA GLU A 197 -20.05 -7.12 -14.06
C GLU A 197 -19.99 -5.68 -13.58
N GLN A 198 -20.44 -5.43 -12.35
CA GLN A 198 -20.35 -4.15 -11.68
C GLN A 198 -19.58 -4.34 -10.37
N PRO A 199 -18.23 -4.36 -10.39
CA PRO A 199 -17.44 -4.44 -9.17
C PRO A 199 -17.58 -3.16 -8.34
N LEU A 200 -17.39 -3.27 -7.03
CA LEU A 200 -17.32 -2.09 -6.17
C LEU A 200 -16.01 -1.36 -6.45
N ARG A 201 -16.06 -0.06 -6.77
CA ARG A 201 -14.83 0.71 -6.97
C ARG A 201 -14.20 1.03 -5.62
N VAL A 202 -13.01 0.49 -5.40
CA VAL A 202 -12.25 0.62 -4.16
C VAL A 202 -11.08 1.58 -4.37
N VAL A 203 -10.86 2.49 -3.42
CA VAL A 203 -9.77 3.45 -3.42
C VAL A 203 -8.81 3.09 -2.30
N LEU A 204 -7.75 2.36 -2.65
CA LEU A 204 -6.69 2.00 -1.72
C LEU A 204 -5.66 3.12 -1.68
N ILE A 205 -5.37 3.62 -0.49
CA ILE A 205 -4.30 4.61 -0.32
C ILE A 205 -3.46 4.19 0.89
N GLY A 206 -2.19 3.95 0.63
CA GLY A 206 -1.21 3.41 1.57
C GLY A 206 0.15 3.32 0.88
N THR A 207 1.16 2.82 1.59
CA THR A 207 2.47 2.58 0.97
C THR A 207 2.40 1.46 -0.07
N ASP A 208 3.33 1.40 -1.03
CA ASP A 208 3.40 0.31 -2.01
C ASP A 208 3.38 -1.08 -1.37
N PHE A 209 4.07 -1.21 -0.24
CA PHE A 209 4.07 -2.45 0.54
C PHE A 209 2.67 -2.76 1.11
N GLN A 210 1.96 -1.77 1.65
CA GLN A 210 0.60 -1.97 2.13
C GLN A 210 -0.37 -2.31 0.99
N VAL A 211 -0.30 -1.55 -0.12
CA VAL A 211 -1.15 -1.76 -1.29
C VAL A 211 -0.94 -3.14 -1.89
N SER A 212 0.30 -3.61 -2.03
CA SER A 212 0.59 -4.97 -2.52
C SER A 212 0.05 -6.06 -1.59
N VAL A 213 0.14 -5.87 -0.27
CA VAL A 213 -0.49 -6.77 0.71
C VAL A 213 -2.02 -6.79 0.55
N TRP A 214 -2.66 -5.63 0.42
CA TRP A 214 -4.12 -5.54 0.25
C TRP A 214 -4.59 -6.13 -1.08
N GLN A 215 -3.82 -5.95 -2.15
CA GLN A 215 -4.07 -6.62 -3.43
C GLN A 215 -3.95 -8.14 -3.32
N SER A 216 -2.95 -8.64 -2.58
CA SER A 216 -2.82 -10.07 -2.29
C SER A 216 -4.03 -10.60 -1.51
N LEU A 217 -4.52 -9.85 -0.51
CA LEU A 217 -5.74 -10.20 0.23
C LEU A 217 -6.96 -10.34 -0.68
N MET A 218 -7.15 -9.41 -1.63
CA MET A 218 -8.30 -9.44 -2.55
C MET A 218 -8.32 -10.67 -3.48
N LYS A 219 -7.19 -11.35 -3.68
CA LYS A 219 -7.12 -12.61 -4.44
C LYS A 219 -7.67 -13.80 -3.66
N ILE A 220 -7.79 -13.71 -2.34
CA ILE A 220 -8.23 -14.83 -1.50
C ILE A 220 -9.72 -15.09 -1.76
N PRO A 221 -10.11 -16.29 -2.23
CA PRO A 221 -11.52 -16.59 -2.51
C PRO A 221 -12.41 -16.53 -1.26
N PHE A 222 -13.71 -16.34 -1.48
CA PHE A 222 -14.73 -16.46 -0.44
C PHE A 222 -14.67 -17.83 0.25
N GLY A 223 -14.78 -17.87 1.58
CA GLY A 223 -14.74 -19.12 2.35
C GLY A 223 -13.36 -19.77 2.45
N LYS A 224 -12.29 -19.10 1.99
CA LYS A 224 -10.91 -19.57 2.10
C LYS A 224 -10.11 -18.68 3.05
N ALA A 225 -9.12 -19.28 3.72
CA ALA A 225 -8.17 -18.56 4.57
C ALA A 225 -6.75 -18.89 4.12
N VAL A 226 -5.83 -17.93 4.30
CA VAL A 226 -4.40 -18.07 4.00
C VAL A 226 -3.58 -17.58 5.17
N THR A 227 -2.35 -18.06 5.30
CA THR A 227 -1.47 -17.57 6.37
C THR A 227 -0.79 -16.26 5.99
N TYR A 228 -0.34 -15.48 6.97
CA TYR A 228 0.53 -14.32 6.69
C TYR A 228 1.80 -14.70 5.92
N SER A 229 2.28 -15.93 6.09
CA SER A 229 3.42 -16.47 5.32
C SER A 229 3.08 -16.68 3.85
N ASP A 230 1.85 -17.07 3.52
CA ASP A 230 1.40 -17.24 2.14
C ASP A 230 1.27 -15.89 1.43
N ILE A 231 0.72 -14.88 2.12
CA ILE A 231 0.68 -13.50 1.62
C ILE A 231 2.10 -12.97 1.38
N ALA A 232 3.01 -13.18 2.33
CA ALA A 232 4.41 -12.77 2.22
C ALA A 232 5.10 -13.41 0.99
N LYS A 233 4.78 -14.67 0.68
CA LYS A 233 5.27 -15.34 -0.53
C LYS A 233 4.64 -14.77 -1.81
N ASP A 234 3.33 -14.54 -1.83
CA ASP A 234 2.61 -14.00 -3.00
C ASP A 234 3.15 -12.62 -3.42
N ILE A 235 3.51 -11.77 -2.45
CA ILE A 235 4.10 -10.45 -2.74
C ILE A 235 5.62 -10.47 -2.99
N GLY A 236 6.25 -11.64 -3.08
CA GLY A 236 7.69 -11.77 -3.32
C GLY A 236 8.59 -11.34 -2.16
N ARG A 237 8.06 -11.35 -0.92
CA ARG A 237 8.76 -10.96 0.32
C ARG A 237 8.61 -12.03 1.40
N PRO A 238 9.10 -13.28 1.19
CA PRO A 238 8.77 -14.44 2.03
C PRO A 238 9.18 -14.32 3.51
N THR A 239 10.12 -13.42 3.84
CA THR A 239 10.62 -13.14 5.19
C THR A 239 9.90 -11.98 5.90
N ALA A 240 8.92 -11.33 5.24
CA ALA A 240 8.29 -10.12 5.74
C ALA A 240 6.98 -10.36 6.53
N GLN A 241 6.82 -11.51 7.20
CA GLN A 241 5.51 -11.90 7.77
C GLN A 241 5.00 -10.93 8.83
N ARG A 242 5.90 -10.34 9.65
CA ARG A 242 5.53 -9.33 10.66
C ARG A 242 5.05 -8.04 10.00
N ALA A 243 5.77 -7.57 8.98
CA ALA A 243 5.39 -6.38 8.22
C ALA A 243 4.05 -6.59 7.49
N VAL A 244 3.84 -7.78 6.91
CA VAL A 244 2.55 -8.18 6.34
C VAL A 244 1.44 -8.10 7.39
N GLY A 245 1.66 -8.65 8.60
CA GLY A 245 0.69 -8.55 9.69
C GLY A 245 0.29 -7.11 10.03
N ALA A 246 1.27 -6.20 10.07
CA ALA A 246 1.03 -4.77 10.29
C ALA A 246 0.23 -4.13 9.14
N ALA A 247 0.58 -4.45 7.89
CA ALA A 247 -0.15 -3.98 6.70
C ALA A 247 -1.59 -4.52 6.63
N VAL A 248 -1.81 -5.78 7.02
CA VAL A 248 -3.16 -6.38 7.13
C VAL A 248 -3.98 -5.64 8.19
N GLY A 249 -3.37 -5.30 9.34
CA GLY A 249 -4.03 -4.52 10.39
C GLY A 249 -4.35 -3.08 9.95
N ALA A 250 -3.49 -2.49 9.12
CA ALA A 250 -3.68 -1.14 8.58
C ALA A 250 -4.73 -1.05 7.46
N ASN A 251 -5.36 -2.16 7.06
CA ASN A 251 -6.34 -2.20 5.98
C ASN A 251 -7.49 -1.19 6.21
N PRO A 252 -7.65 -0.17 5.35
CA PRO A 252 -8.69 0.84 5.52
C PRO A 252 -10.08 0.35 5.13
N ILE A 253 -10.20 -0.78 4.42
CA ILE A 253 -11.46 -1.23 3.81
C ILE A 253 -11.71 -2.67 4.20
N SER A 254 -11.91 -2.89 5.51
CA SER A 254 -12.13 -4.21 6.10
C SER A 254 -13.33 -4.92 5.47
N PHE A 255 -13.34 -6.25 5.46
CA PHE A 255 -14.35 -7.10 4.80
C PHE A 255 -14.29 -7.08 3.26
N VAL A 256 -14.33 -5.92 2.60
CA VAL A 256 -14.16 -5.84 1.12
C VAL A 256 -12.74 -6.20 0.70
N VAL A 257 -11.73 -5.64 1.36
CA VAL A 257 -10.39 -6.20 1.39
C VAL A 257 -10.38 -7.22 2.53
N PRO A 258 -10.31 -8.54 2.25
CA PRO A 258 -10.69 -9.57 3.20
C PRO A 258 -9.56 -9.90 4.19
N CYS A 259 -9.15 -8.91 4.99
CA CYS A 259 -8.11 -9.05 6.02
C CYS A 259 -8.46 -10.09 7.10
N HIS A 260 -9.75 -10.41 7.28
CA HIS A 260 -10.21 -11.47 8.19
C HIS A 260 -9.83 -12.89 7.71
N ARG A 261 -9.56 -13.07 6.41
CA ARG A 261 -9.09 -14.34 5.82
C ARG A 261 -7.60 -14.62 6.05
N ALA A 262 -6.84 -13.63 6.54
CA ALA A 262 -5.44 -13.80 6.92
C ALA A 262 -5.32 -14.37 8.34
N VAL A 263 -4.63 -15.51 8.50
CA VAL A 263 -4.48 -16.20 9.79
C VAL A 263 -3.02 -16.46 10.15
N GLY A 264 -2.77 -16.75 11.43
CA GLY A 264 -1.47 -17.16 11.94
C GLY A 264 -1.04 -18.53 11.42
N LYS A 265 0.24 -18.87 11.64
CA LYS A 265 0.76 -20.20 11.35
C LYS A 265 -0.08 -21.25 12.10
N ASN A 266 -0.33 -22.40 11.46
CA ASN A 266 -1.20 -23.47 11.95
C ASN A 266 -2.70 -23.11 12.07
N GLY A 267 -3.15 -22.05 11.38
CA GLY A 267 -4.57 -21.64 11.39
C GLY A 267 -4.99 -20.86 12.64
N ALA A 268 -4.03 -20.44 13.47
CA ALA A 268 -4.33 -19.66 14.66
C ALA A 268 -4.98 -18.32 14.30
N LEU A 269 -6.14 -18.02 14.91
CA LEU A 269 -6.77 -16.71 14.79
C LEU A 269 -6.01 -15.69 15.64
N THR A 270 -5.05 -15.04 15.02
CA THR A 270 -4.35 -13.88 15.57
C THR A 270 -5.13 -12.61 15.28
N GLY A 271 -4.78 -11.54 16.01
CA GLY A 271 -5.45 -10.24 16.07
C GLY A 271 -6.22 -9.76 14.83
N TYR A 272 -7.23 -8.93 15.09
CA TYR A 272 -8.03 -8.27 14.07
C TYR A 272 -8.25 -6.83 14.53
N HIS A 273 -8.06 -5.86 13.64
CA HIS A 273 -8.13 -4.43 13.99
C HIS A 273 -9.46 -4.10 14.66
N TRP A 274 -10.57 -4.67 14.17
CA TRP A 274 -11.91 -4.50 14.74
C TRP A 274 -12.35 -5.66 15.65
N GLY A 275 -11.41 -6.33 16.33
CA GLY A 275 -11.72 -7.34 17.35
C GLY A 275 -11.85 -8.79 16.86
N LEU A 276 -11.31 -9.72 17.65
CA LEU A 276 -11.23 -11.14 17.29
C LEU A 276 -12.60 -11.84 17.16
N THR A 277 -13.59 -11.44 17.96
CA THR A 277 -14.95 -11.99 17.88
C THR A 277 -15.57 -11.76 16.50
N ARG A 278 -15.39 -10.55 15.96
CA ARG A 278 -15.86 -10.17 14.63
C ARG A 278 -15.18 -10.97 13.53
N LYS A 279 -13.85 -11.17 13.62
CA LYS A 279 -13.11 -12.04 12.69
C LYS A 279 -13.65 -13.48 12.67
N ARG A 280 -13.96 -14.04 13.84
CA ARG A 280 -14.58 -15.38 13.96
C ARG A 280 -15.96 -15.41 13.31
N ALA A 281 -16.79 -14.40 13.57
CA ALA A 281 -18.12 -14.28 12.99
C ALA A 281 -18.08 -14.23 11.46
N MET A 282 -17.17 -13.44 10.87
CA MET A 282 -17.00 -13.35 9.42
C MET A 282 -16.58 -14.69 8.81
N LEU A 283 -15.56 -15.35 9.37
CA LEU A 283 -15.09 -16.64 8.87
C LEU A 283 -16.18 -17.74 8.99
N GLY A 284 -16.91 -17.75 10.10
CA GLY A 284 -18.03 -18.68 10.30
C GLY A 284 -19.18 -18.41 9.33
N TRP A 285 -19.51 -17.14 9.11
CA TRP A 285 -20.52 -16.74 8.14
C TRP A 285 -20.14 -17.14 6.72
N GLU A 286 -18.90 -16.89 6.28
CA GLU A 286 -18.43 -17.33 4.97
C GLU A 286 -18.47 -18.86 4.83
N SER A 287 -18.06 -19.60 5.86
CA SER A 287 -18.07 -21.07 5.84
C SER A 287 -19.48 -21.66 5.72
N ALA A 288 -20.50 -20.97 6.22
CA ALA A 288 -21.90 -21.39 6.10
C ALA A 288 -22.52 -21.09 4.73
N HIS A 289 -21.90 -20.24 3.92
CA HIS A 289 -22.40 -19.78 2.61
C HIS A 289 -21.46 -20.16 1.45
N ALA A 290 -20.41 -20.94 1.70
CA ALA A 290 -19.40 -21.36 0.73
C ALA A 290 -19.73 -22.71 0.07
#